data_AF-A0A942I191-F1
#
_entry.id   AF-A0A942I191-F1
#
_cell.length_a   1.000
_cell.length_b   1.000
_cell.length_c   1.000
_cell.angle_alpha   90.00
_cell.angle_beta   90.00
_cell.angle_gamma   90.00
#
_symmetry.space_group_name_H-M   'P 1'
#
loop_
_entity.id
_entity.type
_entity.pdbx_description
1 polymer ?
#
loop_
_entity_poly.entity_id
_entity_poly.type
_entity_poly.pdbx_seq_one_letter_code
_entity_poly.pdbx_strand_id
1 'polypeptide(L)'
;MFRLVFLAVFLFHSAVFALGQERGNGGYIISCEGQAQDEFLDYYAARMTYNNRRAIPLLPLDGTAYDKAKKAFEKYGELEPVLAAKFQKHLEAFASLVVFVESFSSYFVTRDSSWKRELSPYCDLKQMIVQLYDGSTKYYVHQGYWSRISEDQKAAAMIHEIAYNEFLNHNGNYGVDDKPVRQLSSFIIALAGGVVTPKVYTQSDLAFLVASFWK
;
A
#
# COMPACT_ATOMS: atom_id res chain seq x y z
N MET A 1 39.97 39.66 -3.51
CA MET A 1 39.13 38.78 -4.37
C MET A 1 38.92 37.36 -3.80
N PHE A 2 39.89 36.72 -3.13
CA PHE A 2 39.74 35.35 -2.60
C PHE A 2 38.66 35.13 -1.52
N ARG A 3 38.23 36.17 -0.78
CA ARG A 3 37.22 36.04 0.29
C ARG A 3 35.77 35.95 -0.19
N LEU A 4 35.47 36.43 -1.39
CA LEU A 4 34.11 36.36 -1.97
C LEU A 4 33.79 34.99 -2.57
N VAL A 5 34.81 34.22 -2.98
CA VAL A 5 34.63 32.87 -3.56
C VAL A 5 34.25 31.85 -2.48
N PHE A 6 34.79 31.97 -1.26
CA PHE A 6 34.46 31.05 -0.15
C PHE A 6 33.01 31.15 0.33
N LEU A 7 32.40 32.34 0.27
CA LEU A 7 31.00 32.54 0.67
C LEU A 7 30.02 31.92 -0.34
N ALA A 8 30.35 31.97 -1.64
CA ALA A 8 29.55 31.35 -2.69
C ALA A 8 29.56 29.82 -2.57
N VAL A 9 30.71 29.20 -2.24
CA VAL A 9 30.80 27.74 -2.08
C VAL A 9 29.97 27.25 -0.89
N PHE A 10 29.86 28.00 0.20
CA PHE A 10 29.05 27.61 1.37
C PHE A 10 27.54 27.67 1.10
N LEU A 11 27.07 28.61 0.28
CA LEU A 11 25.65 28.74 -0.04
C LEU A 11 25.15 27.63 -0.97
N PHE A 12 26.00 27.08 -1.84
CA PHE A 12 25.63 25.97 -2.72
C PHE A 12 25.62 24.58 -2.05
N HIS A 13 26.16 24.42 -0.84
CA HIS A 13 26.16 23.12 -0.14
C HIS A 13 24.89 22.86 0.69
N SER A 14 24.03 23.86 0.89
CA SER A 14 22.83 23.72 1.74
C SER A 14 21.58 23.21 0.99
N ALA A 15 21.62 23.12 -0.35
CA ALA A 15 20.48 22.70 -1.16
C ALA A 15 20.35 21.18 -1.37
N VAL A 16 21.27 20.37 -0.82
CA VAL A 16 21.36 18.93 -1.14
C VAL A 16 20.53 18.03 -0.20
N PHE A 17 19.92 18.56 0.86
CA PHE A 17 19.29 17.74 1.91
C PHE A 17 17.76 17.78 1.98
N ALA A 18 17.07 18.23 0.94
CA ALA A 18 15.60 18.16 0.85
C ALA A 18 15.12 17.00 -0.04
N LEU A 19 15.76 15.82 0.07
CA LEU A 19 15.14 14.59 -0.44
C LEU A 19 14.05 14.19 0.55
N GLY A 20 12.80 14.11 0.09
CA GLY A 20 11.65 13.74 0.91
C GLY A 20 11.92 12.47 1.73
N GLN A 21 11.46 12.45 2.97
CA GLN A 21 11.68 11.32 3.88
C GLN A 21 10.79 10.15 3.45
N GLU A 22 11.40 8.98 3.24
CA GLU A 22 10.63 7.73 3.05
C GLU A 22 9.76 7.52 4.28
N ARG A 23 8.44 7.44 4.09
CA ARG A 23 7.54 7.22 5.22
C ARG A 23 7.37 5.73 5.55
N GLY A 24 7.48 4.87 4.55
CA GLY A 24 7.32 3.44 4.75
C GLY A 24 7.28 2.63 3.45
N ASN A 25 7.09 1.33 3.62
CA ASN A 25 7.09 0.35 2.54
C ASN A 25 5.78 0.45 1.72
N GLY A 26 5.74 1.27 0.67
CA GLY A 26 4.49 1.55 -0.05
C GLY A 26 3.71 0.29 -0.45
N GLY A 27 4.32 -0.72 -1.06
CA GLY A 27 3.60 -1.98 -1.24
C GLY A 27 4.37 -2.95 -2.09
N TYR A 28 4.16 -4.24 -1.87
CA TYR A 28 4.92 -5.29 -2.55
C TYR A 28 4.07 -6.09 -3.52
N ILE A 29 4.73 -6.55 -4.56
CA ILE A 29 4.25 -7.63 -5.41
C ILE A 29 5.13 -8.87 -5.21
N ILE A 30 4.55 -10.02 -5.47
CA ILE A 30 5.21 -11.30 -5.64
C ILE A 30 5.45 -11.45 -7.14
N SER A 31 6.72 -11.54 -7.53
CA SER A 31 7.13 -11.76 -8.91
C SER A 31 7.82 -13.11 -9.02
N CYS A 32 7.30 -14.00 -9.86
CA CYS A 32 7.78 -15.37 -10.01
C CYS A 32 8.38 -15.60 -11.39
N GLU A 33 9.51 -16.31 -11.46
CA GLU A 33 10.15 -16.67 -12.72
C GLU A 33 9.17 -17.45 -13.63
N GLY A 34 9.11 -17.06 -14.90
CA GLY A 34 8.24 -17.70 -15.89
C GLY A 34 6.76 -17.34 -15.81
N GLN A 35 6.32 -16.49 -14.89
CA GLN A 35 4.96 -15.96 -14.85
C GLN A 35 4.86 -14.61 -15.57
N ALA A 36 3.78 -14.44 -16.36
CA ALA A 36 3.53 -13.21 -17.10
C ALA A 36 2.89 -12.11 -16.23
N GLN A 37 2.25 -12.49 -15.12
CA GLN A 37 1.56 -11.58 -14.22
C GLN A 37 2.18 -11.68 -12.83
N ASP A 38 2.35 -10.53 -12.19
CA ASP A 38 2.75 -10.45 -10.80
C ASP A 38 1.49 -10.51 -9.90
N GLU A 39 1.66 -10.81 -8.61
CA GLU A 39 0.56 -10.81 -7.63
C GLU A 39 0.83 -9.80 -6.50
N PHE A 40 -0.08 -8.85 -6.25
CA PHE A 40 0.04 -7.91 -5.12
C PHE A 40 -0.02 -8.66 -3.79
N LEU A 41 0.91 -8.37 -2.88
CA LEU A 41 1.13 -9.16 -1.67
C LEU A 41 -0.10 -9.25 -0.77
N ASP A 42 -0.81 -8.14 -0.55
CA ASP A 42 -2.01 -8.15 0.30
C ASP A 42 -3.17 -8.90 -0.36
N TYR A 43 -3.23 -8.89 -1.69
CA TYR A 43 -4.20 -9.69 -2.43
C TYR A 43 -3.90 -11.18 -2.28
N TYR A 44 -2.62 -11.56 -2.38
CA TYR A 44 -2.15 -12.91 -2.08
C TYR A 44 -2.47 -13.31 -0.63
N ALA A 45 -2.15 -12.45 0.34
CA ALA A 45 -2.39 -12.69 1.75
C ALA A 45 -3.88 -12.90 2.03
N ALA A 46 -4.75 -12.02 1.51
CA ALA A 46 -6.19 -12.16 1.61
C ALA A 46 -6.70 -13.49 1.03
N ARG A 47 -6.14 -13.93 -0.10
CA ARG A 47 -6.50 -15.22 -0.72
C ARG A 47 -6.09 -16.40 0.17
N MET A 48 -4.89 -16.35 0.74
CA MET A 48 -4.36 -17.38 1.63
C MET A 48 -5.14 -17.45 2.95
N THR A 49 -5.55 -16.31 3.51
CA THR A 49 -6.26 -16.24 4.78
C THR A 49 -7.75 -16.57 4.65
N TYR A 50 -8.45 -15.99 3.67
CA TYR A 50 -9.93 -15.98 3.65
C TYR A 50 -10.56 -16.85 2.58
N ASN A 51 -9.85 -17.09 1.47
CA ASN A 51 -10.45 -17.69 0.28
C ASN A 51 -10.01 -19.14 0.02
N ASN A 52 -9.21 -19.71 0.94
CA ASN A 52 -8.80 -21.10 1.00
C ASN A 52 -8.66 -21.80 -0.37
N ARG A 53 -7.85 -21.18 -1.26
CA ARG A 53 -7.45 -21.66 -2.60
C ARG A 53 -8.53 -21.75 -3.69
N ARG A 54 -9.78 -21.30 -3.47
CA ARG A 54 -10.89 -21.51 -4.42
C ARG A 54 -10.89 -20.64 -5.67
N ALA A 55 -9.83 -19.88 -5.95
CA ALA A 55 -9.70 -19.01 -7.12
C ALA A 55 -10.87 -18.02 -7.32
N ILE A 56 -11.68 -17.75 -6.28
CA ILE A 56 -12.71 -16.72 -6.34
C ILE A 56 -11.97 -15.37 -6.40
N PRO A 57 -12.25 -14.49 -7.37
CA PRO A 57 -11.67 -13.17 -7.37
C PRO A 57 -12.06 -12.45 -6.07
N LEU A 58 -11.10 -11.84 -5.37
CA LEU A 58 -11.36 -11.18 -4.10
C LEU A 58 -11.98 -9.80 -4.27
N LEU A 59 -11.89 -9.21 -5.47
CA LEU A 59 -12.56 -7.95 -5.83
C LEU A 59 -13.25 -8.08 -7.20
N PRO A 60 -14.26 -8.96 -7.36
CA PRO A 60 -15.00 -9.16 -8.60
C PRO A 60 -15.98 -8.00 -8.87
N LEU A 61 -15.55 -6.76 -8.60
CA LEU A 61 -16.33 -5.55 -8.77
C LEU A 61 -16.06 -4.96 -10.14
N ASP A 62 -17.08 -4.49 -10.85
CA ASP A 62 -16.87 -3.83 -12.15
C ASP A 62 -16.26 -2.44 -12.00
N GLY A 63 -15.46 -2.03 -12.99
CA GLY A 63 -14.87 -0.69 -13.11
C GLY A 63 -13.35 -0.68 -13.10
N THR A 64 -12.78 0.52 -13.01
CA THR A 64 -11.34 0.75 -12.85
C THR A 64 -10.88 0.39 -11.44
N ALA A 65 -9.57 0.28 -11.23
CA ALA A 65 -8.99 0.11 -9.89
C ALA A 65 -9.53 1.14 -8.86
N TYR A 66 -9.72 2.39 -9.29
CA TYR A 66 -10.28 3.45 -8.45
C TYR A 66 -11.74 3.15 -8.06
N ASP A 67 -12.58 2.78 -9.03
CA ASP A 67 -14.00 2.45 -8.77
C ASP A 67 -14.13 1.26 -7.81
N LYS A 68 -13.27 0.25 -7.98
CA LYS A 68 -13.23 -0.93 -7.12
C LYS A 68 -12.80 -0.59 -5.70
N ALA A 69 -11.74 0.21 -5.53
CA ALA A 69 -11.28 0.68 -4.22
C ALA A 69 -12.36 1.52 -3.51
N LYS A 70 -13.03 2.42 -4.25
CA LYS A 70 -14.13 3.23 -3.72
C LYS A 70 -15.26 2.35 -3.19
N LYS A 71 -15.75 1.41 -4.00
CA LYS A 71 -16.80 0.45 -3.59
C LYS A 71 -16.38 -0.40 -2.39
N ALA A 72 -15.10 -0.80 -2.32
CA ALA A 72 -14.58 -1.54 -1.18
C ALA A 72 -14.63 -0.71 0.11
N PHE A 73 -14.26 0.57 0.07
CA PHE A 73 -14.39 1.46 1.23
C PHE A 73 -15.85 1.78 1.57
N GLU A 74 -16.73 1.94 0.59
CA GLU A 74 -18.18 2.07 0.85
C GLU A 74 -18.71 0.84 1.60
N LYS A 75 -18.34 -0.37 1.17
CA LYS A 75 -18.72 -1.62 1.85
C LYS A 75 -18.14 -1.70 3.27
N TYR A 76 -16.89 -1.31 3.44
CA TYR A 76 -16.25 -1.25 4.75
C TYR A 76 -16.91 -0.21 5.68
N GLY A 77 -17.42 0.89 5.12
CA GLY A 77 -18.14 1.93 5.86
C GLY A 77 -19.45 1.47 6.50
N GLU A 78 -20.03 0.35 6.05
CA GLU A 78 -21.15 -0.30 6.75
C GLU A 78 -20.74 -0.82 8.15
N LEU A 79 -19.44 -1.02 8.38
CA LEU A 79 -18.86 -1.54 9.62
C LEU A 79 -18.14 -0.44 10.43
N GLU A 80 -17.30 0.35 9.76
CA GLU A 80 -16.45 1.38 10.38
C GLU A 80 -16.57 2.72 9.63
N PRO A 81 -17.70 3.44 9.78
CA PRO A 81 -18.04 4.59 8.95
C PRO A 81 -17.04 5.75 9.08
N VAL A 82 -16.51 5.97 10.29
CA VAL A 82 -15.56 7.07 10.55
C VAL A 82 -14.24 6.85 9.81
N LEU A 83 -13.69 5.63 9.88
CA LEU A 83 -12.43 5.32 9.23
C LEU A 83 -12.60 5.23 7.70
N ALA A 84 -13.70 4.62 7.23
CA ALA A 84 -14.03 4.57 5.81
C ALA A 84 -14.15 5.96 5.18
N ALA A 85 -14.75 6.93 5.86
CA ALA A 85 -14.85 8.30 5.37
C ALA A 85 -13.45 8.96 5.18
N LYS A 86 -12.51 8.68 6.09
CA LYS A 86 -11.12 9.14 5.92
C LYS A 86 -10.45 8.46 4.73
N PHE A 87 -10.64 7.15 4.57
CA PHE A 87 -10.10 6.42 3.43
C PHE A 87 -10.64 6.92 2.09
N GLN A 88 -11.94 7.21 1.99
CA GLN A 88 -12.53 7.79 0.79
C GLN A 88 -11.95 9.17 0.46
N LYS A 89 -11.77 10.03 1.47
CA LYS A 89 -11.11 11.33 1.28
C LYS A 89 -9.67 11.19 0.76
N HIS A 90 -8.91 10.23 1.29
CA HIS A 90 -7.56 9.94 0.79
C HIS A 90 -7.59 9.37 -0.63
N LEU A 91 -8.59 8.52 -0.96
CA LEU A 91 -8.77 7.97 -2.30
C LEU A 91 -9.01 9.06 -3.34
N GLU A 92 -9.87 10.04 -3.03
CA GLU A 92 -10.15 11.18 -3.92
C GLU A 92 -8.88 11.98 -4.26
N ALA A 93 -7.97 12.12 -3.29
CA ALA A 93 -6.69 12.78 -3.50
C ALA A 93 -5.64 11.89 -4.20
N PHE A 94 -5.77 10.57 -4.11
CA PHE A 94 -4.75 9.59 -4.50
C PHE A 94 -4.22 9.82 -5.92
N ALA A 95 -5.10 10.00 -6.91
CA ALA A 95 -4.71 10.19 -8.30
C ALA A 95 -3.78 11.40 -8.52
N SER A 96 -3.93 12.47 -7.72
CA SER A 96 -3.08 13.67 -7.79
C SER A 96 -1.75 13.52 -7.03
N LEU A 97 -1.63 12.48 -6.21
CA LEU A 97 -0.47 12.20 -5.36
C LEU A 97 0.40 11.06 -5.92
N VAL A 98 -0.10 10.30 -6.91
CA VAL A 98 0.64 9.24 -7.59
C VAL A 98 1.62 9.82 -8.60
N VAL A 99 2.84 9.31 -8.58
CA VAL A 99 3.90 9.58 -9.56
C VAL A 99 4.38 8.23 -10.09
N PHE A 100 4.19 7.97 -11.38
CA PHE A 100 4.73 6.76 -12.00
C PHE A 100 6.21 6.94 -12.34
N VAL A 101 7.02 5.94 -12.00
CA VAL A 101 8.46 5.91 -12.27
C VAL A 101 8.85 4.61 -12.96
N GLU A 102 9.90 4.65 -13.78
CA GLU A 102 10.40 3.46 -14.47
C GLU A 102 11.21 2.53 -13.56
N SER A 103 11.84 3.09 -12.54
CA SER A 103 12.65 2.36 -11.57
C SER A 103 12.71 3.12 -10.24
N PHE A 104 12.90 2.41 -9.14
CA PHE A 104 13.24 3.02 -7.86
C PHE A 104 14.75 3.20 -7.73
N SER A 105 15.17 4.33 -7.15
CA SER A 105 16.56 4.46 -6.69
C SER A 105 16.84 3.42 -5.60
N SER A 106 18.09 2.98 -5.46
CA SER A 106 18.50 2.02 -4.42
C SER A 106 18.21 2.49 -2.98
N TYR A 107 17.93 3.77 -2.79
CA TYR A 107 17.61 4.37 -1.49
C TYR A 107 16.16 4.14 -1.04
N PHE A 108 15.27 3.68 -1.93
CA PHE A 108 13.84 3.50 -1.62
C PHE A 108 13.45 2.05 -1.32
N VAL A 109 14.42 1.14 -1.27
CA VAL A 109 14.14 -0.30 -1.14
C VAL A 109 14.05 -0.67 0.34
N THR A 110 12.84 -0.60 0.88
CA THR A 110 12.54 -1.20 2.18
C THR A 110 12.55 -2.73 2.01
N ARG A 111 13.06 -3.48 3.00
CA ARG A 111 13.06 -4.95 2.96
C ARG A 111 12.01 -5.50 3.90
N ASP A 112 10.86 -5.89 3.35
CA ASP A 112 9.97 -6.82 4.05
C ASP A 112 10.44 -8.26 3.80
N SER A 113 10.98 -8.91 4.84
CA SER A 113 11.40 -10.31 4.79
C SER A 113 10.37 -11.29 5.34
N SER A 114 9.26 -10.82 5.89
CA SER A 114 8.33 -11.65 6.67
C SER A 114 7.73 -12.78 5.82
N TRP A 115 7.38 -12.50 4.56
CA TRP A 115 6.78 -13.48 3.64
C TRP A 115 7.78 -14.29 2.82
N LYS A 116 9.05 -13.92 2.79
CA LYS A 116 10.04 -14.57 1.90
C LYS A 116 10.17 -16.08 2.16
N ARG A 117 9.92 -16.54 3.39
CA ARG A 117 9.95 -17.97 3.75
C ARG A 117 8.73 -18.77 3.30
N GLU A 118 7.64 -18.09 2.97
CA GLU A 118 6.35 -18.68 2.58
C GLU A 118 6.18 -18.74 1.06
N LEU A 119 7.03 -18.03 0.32
CA LEU A 119 7.05 -18.01 -1.14
C LEU A 119 7.86 -19.18 -1.71
N SER A 120 7.49 -19.59 -2.91
CA SER A 120 8.30 -20.52 -3.73
C SER A 120 9.71 -19.96 -3.95
N PRO A 121 10.76 -20.80 -4.03
CA PRO A 121 12.14 -20.33 -4.28
C PRO A 121 12.32 -19.59 -5.61
N TYR A 122 11.36 -19.72 -6.53
CA TYR A 122 11.35 -19.02 -7.82
C TYR A 122 10.59 -17.69 -7.78
N CYS A 123 10.14 -17.25 -6.61
CA CYS A 123 9.41 -16.01 -6.42
C CYS A 123 10.20 -15.07 -5.51
N ASP A 124 10.12 -13.77 -5.79
CA ASP A 124 10.74 -12.74 -4.97
C ASP A 124 9.74 -11.61 -4.70
N LEU A 125 9.94 -10.93 -3.57
CA LEU A 125 9.18 -9.74 -3.23
C LEU A 125 9.81 -8.53 -3.90
N LYS A 126 9.06 -7.84 -4.75
CA LYS A 126 9.48 -6.59 -5.37
C LYS A 126 8.63 -5.46 -4.84
N GLN A 127 9.27 -4.41 -4.37
CA GLN A 127 8.56 -3.20 -4.00
C GLN A 127 7.98 -2.57 -5.27
N MET A 128 6.68 -2.33 -5.25
CA MET A 128 5.93 -1.72 -6.35
C MET A 128 5.58 -0.27 -6.06
N ILE A 129 5.36 0.09 -4.80
CA ILE A 129 5.00 1.44 -4.38
C ILE A 129 5.90 1.87 -3.23
N VAL A 130 6.21 3.16 -3.18
CA VAL A 130 6.94 3.83 -2.10
C VAL A 130 6.19 5.09 -1.70
N GLN A 131 5.99 5.30 -0.39
CA GLN A 131 5.42 6.54 0.13
C GLN A 131 6.53 7.49 0.58
N LEU A 132 6.58 8.69 -0.01
CA LEU A 132 7.50 9.75 0.42
C LEU A 132 6.72 10.93 1.00
N TYR A 133 7.30 11.58 2.01
CA TYR A 133 6.79 12.83 2.55
C TYR A 133 7.74 13.99 2.26
N ASP A 134 7.22 14.99 1.57
CA ASP A 134 7.87 16.27 1.38
C ASP A 134 6.82 17.39 1.50
N GLY A 135 6.29 17.55 2.72
CA GLY A 135 5.15 18.43 3.03
C GLY A 135 3.78 17.89 2.59
N SER A 136 3.76 16.89 1.71
CA SER A 136 2.58 16.08 1.38
C SER A 136 3.02 14.64 1.08
N THR A 137 2.15 13.66 1.36
CA THR A 137 2.39 12.26 0.98
C THR A 137 2.32 12.13 -0.54
N LYS A 138 3.35 11.54 -1.15
CA LYS A 138 3.41 11.17 -2.57
C LYS A 138 3.60 9.66 -2.70
N TYR A 139 2.93 9.07 -3.68
CA TYR A 139 2.98 7.63 -3.96
C TYR A 139 3.79 7.41 -5.24
N TYR A 140 5.02 6.93 -5.10
CA TYR A 140 5.86 6.61 -6.25
C TYR A 140 5.59 5.17 -6.66
N VAL A 141 5.05 4.97 -7.86
CA VAL A 141 4.58 3.68 -8.35
C VAL A 141 5.47 3.21 -9.49
N HIS A 142 6.04 2.02 -9.37
CA HIS A 142 6.85 1.43 -10.43
C HIS A 142 5.95 1.02 -11.61
N GLN A 143 6.07 1.71 -12.74
CA GLN A 143 5.20 1.56 -13.90
C GLN A 143 5.23 0.13 -14.47
N GLY A 144 6.41 -0.47 -14.57
CA GLY A 144 6.58 -1.86 -15.02
C GLY A 144 5.77 -2.86 -14.19
N TYR A 145 5.89 -2.83 -12.87
CA TYR A 145 5.13 -3.69 -11.96
C TYR A 145 3.63 -3.40 -12.01
N TRP A 146 3.24 -2.13 -11.97
CA TRP A 146 1.83 -1.71 -12.04
C TRP A 146 1.12 -2.22 -13.31
N SER A 147 1.81 -2.23 -14.45
CA SER A 147 1.26 -2.72 -15.71
C SER A 147 1.03 -4.23 -15.76
N ARG A 148 1.66 -5.01 -14.86
CA ARG A 148 1.61 -6.49 -14.85
C ARG A 148 0.64 -7.08 -13.83
N ILE A 149 -0.10 -6.23 -13.11
CA ILE A 149 -1.14 -6.64 -12.17
C ILE A 149 -2.53 -6.23 -12.68
N SER A 150 -3.56 -6.97 -12.31
CA SER A 150 -4.94 -6.69 -12.72
C SER A 150 -5.54 -5.46 -12.03
N GLU A 151 -6.66 -4.93 -12.54
CA GLU A 151 -7.39 -3.83 -11.89
C GLU A 151 -7.81 -4.16 -10.45
N ASP A 152 -8.13 -5.43 -10.15
CA ASP A 152 -8.43 -5.90 -8.79
C ASP A 152 -7.24 -5.70 -7.85
N GLN A 153 -6.06 -6.05 -8.33
CA GLN A 153 -4.83 -5.96 -7.55
C GLN A 153 -4.34 -4.51 -7.43
N LYS A 154 -4.56 -3.68 -8.45
CA LYS A 154 -4.34 -2.24 -8.36
C LYS A 154 -5.25 -1.60 -7.33
N ALA A 155 -6.52 -2.01 -7.28
CA ALA A 155 -7.45 -1.57 -6.24
C ALA A 155 -6.98 -2.00 -4.84
N ALA A 156 -6.52 -3.24 -4.69
CA ALA A 156 -5.91 -3.72 -3.45
C ALA A 156 -4.68 -2.89 -3.04
N ALA A 157 -3.84 -2.50 -4.00
CA ALA A 157 -2.71 -1.62 -3.75
C ALA A 157 -3.16 -0.24 -3.27
N MET A 158 -4.15 0.38 -3.92
CA MET A 158 -4.72 1.66 -3.46
C MET A 158 -5.28 1.56 -2.03
N ILE A 159 -5.99 0.47 -1.72
CA ILE A 159 -6.52 0.21 -0.37
C ILE A 159 -5.37 0.17 0.65
N HIS A 160 -4.30 -0.57 0.34
CA HIS A 160 -3.11 -0.64 1.18
C HIS A 160 -2.49 0.73 1.41
N GLU A 161 -2.18 1.48 0.35
CA GLU A 161 -1.51 2.77 0.48
C GLU A 161 -2.30 3.76 1.34
N ILE A 162 -3.62 3.77 1.18
CA ILE A 162 -4.52 4.67 1.89
C ILE A 162 -4.62 4.29 3.36
N ALA A 163 -4.79 2.99 3.65
CA ALA A 163 -4.76 2.49 5.02
C ALA A 163 -3.41 2.80 5.67
N TYR A 164 -2.31 2.61 4.94
CA TYR A 164 -0.97 2.86 5.46
C TYR A 164 -0.70 4.35 5.74
N ASN A 165 -1.13 5.24 4.83
CA ASN A 165 -1.00 6.68 5.05
C ASN A 165 -1.77 7.12 6.30
N GLU A 166 -2.98 6.60 6.52
CA GLU A 166 -3.75 6.88 7.74
C GLU A 166 -3.05 6.32 8.99
N PHE A 167 -2.52 5.09 8.92
CA PHE A 167 -1.75 4.47 9.99
C PHE A 167 -0.54 5.33 10.39
N LEU A 168 0.26 5.76 9.41
CA LEU A 168 1.45 6.58 9.62
C LEU A 168 1.09 7.97 10.18
N ASN A 169 -0.01 8.56 9.73
CA ASN A 169 -0.48 9.85 10.25
C ASN A 169 -0.95 9.75 11.71
N HIS A 170 -1.42 8.59 12.16
CA HIS A 170 -1.80 8.37 13.56
C HIS A 170 -0.61 8.06 14.46
N ASN A 171 0.26 7.14 14.02
CA ASN A 171 1.34 6.60 14.85
C ASN A 171 2.63 7.40 14.80
N GLY A 172 2.77 8.34 13.85
CA GLY A 172 3.93 9.25 13.75
C GLY A 172 5.28 8.58 13.49
N ASN A 173 5.32 7.25 13.38
CA ASN A 173 6.54 6.46 13.31
C ASN A 173 6.82 6.01 11.88
N TYR A 174 8.07 6.22 11.47
CA TYR A 174 8.64 5.73 10.22
C TYR A 174 9.21 4.33 10.41
N GLY A 175 8.98 3.41 9.47
CA GLY A 175 9.53 2.05 9.51
C GLY A 175 8.81 1.07 10.46
N VAL A 176 7.54 1.34 10.78
CA VAL A 176 6.70 0.44 11.59
C VAL A 176 6.31 -0.79 10.78
N ASP A 177 6.15 -1.93 11.48
CA ASP A 177 5.56 -3.15 10.92
C ASP A 177 4.21 -2.83 10.27
N ASP A 178 4.13 -3.02 8.95
CA ASP A 178 2.93 -2.81 8.16
C ASP A 178 1.94 -3.99 8.27
N LYS A 179 2.25 -5.03 9.04
CA LYS A 179 1.38 -6.19 9.21
C LYS A 179 -0.06 -5.82 9.63
N PRO A 180 -0.32 -4.89 10.57
CA PRO A 180 -1.70 -4.49 10.88
C PRO A 180 -2.41 -3.85 9.69
N VAL A 181 -1.69 -3.06 8.89
CA VAL A 181 -2.20 -2.44 7.67
C VAL A 181 -2.54 -3.51 6.65
N ARG A 182 -1.65 -4.50 6.42
CA ARG A 182 -1.90 -5.61 5.50
C ARG A 182 -3.08 -6.47 5.91
N GLN A 183 -3.24 -6.72 7.22
CA GLN A 183 -4.40 -7.43 7.76
C GLN A 183 -5.70 -6.67 7.48
N LEU A 184 -5.71 -5.36 7.73
CA LEU A 184 -6.87 -4.52 7.45
C LEU A 184 -7.18 -4.45 5.95
N SER A 185 -6.17 -4.20 5.12
CA SER A 185 -6.32 -4.17 3.66
C SER A 185 -6.86 -5.50 3.14
N SER A 186 -6.29 -6.63 3.58
CA SER A 186 -6.75 -7.97 3.22
C SER A 186 -8.20 -8.22 3.61
N PHE A 187 -8.60 -7.76 4.80
CA PHE A 187 -9.98 -7.84 5.28
C PHE A 187 -10.93 -7.00 4.41
N ILE A 188 -10.58 -5.75 4.11
CA ILE A 188 -11.39 -4.86 3.26
C ILE A 188 -11.59 -5.47 1.87
N ILE A 189 -10.51 -5.99 1.28
CA ILE A 189 -10.53 -6.68 -0.02
C ILE A 189 -11.50 -7.87 0.05
N ALA A 190 -11.33 -8.77 1.03
CA ALA A 190 -12.16 -9.97 1.16
C ALA A 190 -13.63 -9.67 1.48
N LEU A 191 -13.90 -8.61 2.26
CA LEU A 191 -15.24 -8.12 2.57
C LEU A 191 -15.93 -7.59 1.30
N ALA A 192 -15.23 -6.78 0.52
CA ALA A 192 -15.74 -6.22 -0.72
C ALA A 192 -16.02 -7.29 -1.78
N GLY A 193 -15.22 -8.36 -1.83
CA GLY A 193 -15.49 -9.53 -2.67
C GLY A 193 -16.58 -10.47 -2.19
N GLY A 194 -17.17 -10.21 -1.02
CA GLY A 194 -18.19 -11.07 -0.41
C GLY A 194 -17.65 -12.42 0.07
N VAL A 195 -16.33 -12.60 0.11
CA VAL A 195 -15.67 -13.79 0.70
C VAL A 195 -15.84 -13.78 2.21
N VAL A 196 -15.69 -12.59 2.81
CA VAL A 196 -16.05 -12.33 4.20
C VAL A 196 -17.38 -11.58 4.22
N THR A 197 -18.28 -11.98 5.12
CA THR A 197 -19.53 -11.26 5.34
C THR A 197 -19.59 -10.73 6.77
N PRO A 198 -20.28 -9.60 7.02
CA PRO A 198 -20.52 -9.08 8.37
C PRO A 198 -21.20 -10.06 9.33
N LYS A 199 -21.86 -11.10 8.81
CA LYS A 199 -22.46 -12.16 9.61
C LYS A 199 -21.43 -13.18 10.12
N VAL A 200 -20.29 -13.32 9.45
CA VAL A 200 -19.22 -14.28 9.76
C VAL A 200 -18.13 -13.63 10.62
N TYR A 201 -17.88 -12.33 10.45
CA TYR A 201 -17.01 -11.56 11.33
C TYR A 201 -17.80 -10.98 12.49
N THR A 202 -17.44 -11.35 13.72
CA THR A 202 -18.09 -10.77 14.90
C THR A 202 -17.66 -9.31 15.10
N GLN A 203 -18.47 -8.51 15.80
CA GLN A 203 -18.04 -7.17 16.21
C GLN A 203 -16.73 -7.20 17.00
N SER A 204 -16.45 -8.27 17.75
CA SER A 204 -15.18 -8.46 18.45
C SER A 204 -13.99 -8.67 17.52
N ASP A 205 -14.16 -9.38 16.39
CA ASP A 205 -13.08 -9.59 15.42
C ASP A 205 -12.71 -8.29 14.70
N LEU A 206 -13.73 -7.50 14.35
CA LEU A 206 -13.55 -6.17 13.77
C LEU A 206 -12.89 -5.23 14.78
N ALA A 207 -13.37 -5.20 16.03
CA ALA A 207 -12.78 -4.37 17.08
C ALA A 207 -11.32 -4.75 17.35
N PHE A 208 -10.99 -6.04 17.34
CA PHE A 208 -9.60 -6.51 17.47
C PHE A 208 -8.74 -6.06 16.29
N LEU A 209 -9.25 -6.17 15.06
CA LEU A 209 -8.53 -5.79 13.86
C LEU A 209 -8.29 -4.27 13.80
N VAL A 210 -9.30 -3.46 14.11
CA VAL A 210 -9.18 -1.99 14.21
C VAL A 210 -8.27 -1.60 15.37
N ALA A 211 -8.39 -2.24 16.54
CA ALA A 211 -7.49 -1.98 17.66
C ALA A 211 -6.04 -2.36 17.32
N SER A 212 -5.82 -3.44 16.58
CA SER A 212 -4.49 -3.85 16.13
C SER A 212 -3.92 -2.88 15.10
N PHE A 213 -4.77 -2.28 14.27
CA PHE A 213 -4.38 -1.24 13.32
C PHE A 213 -3.93 0.06 14.01
N TRP A 214 -4.32 0.32 15.25
CA TRP A 214 -3.86 1.53 15.98
C TRP A 214 -2.80 1.27 17.06
N LYS A 215 -2.31 0.03 17.18
CA LYS A 215 -1.24 -0.32 18.13
C LYS A 215 0.12 -0.26 17.45
#